data_AF-A0A2H0SG45-F1
#
_entry.id   AF-A0A2H0SG45-F1
#
_cell.length_a   1.000
_cell.length_b   1.000
_cell.length_c   1.000
_cell.angle_alpha   90.00
_cell.angle_beta   90.00
_cell.angle_gamma   90.00
#
_symmetry.space_group_name_H-M   'P 1'
#
loop_
_entity.id
_entity.type
_entity.pdbx_description
1 polymer ?
#
loop_
_entity_poly.entity_id
_entity_poly.type
_entity_poly.pdbx_seq_one_letter_code
_entity_poly.pdbx_strand_id
1 'polypeptide(L)' 'WLQDNDYPVHYTPEMVRAQKQAVYDAGLTSWMLWDAANTYTREALD' A
#
# COMPACT_ATOMS: atom_id res chain seq x y z
N TRP A 1 3.47 6.80 4.77
CA TRP A 1 3.58 5.34 4.89
C TRP A 1 2.31 4.73 4.33
N LEU A 2 2.39 3.61 3.64
CA LEU A 2 1.24 2.88 3.10
C LEU A 2 1.17 1.51 3.79
N GLN A 3 -0.03 1.06 4.09
CA GLN A 3 -0.24 -0.23 4.76
C GLN A 3 -0.48 -1.33 3.73
N ASP A 4 0.19 -2.46 3.93
CA ASP A 4 0.05 -3.70 3.13
C ASP A 4 -0.13 -4.91 4.08
N ASN A 5 -0.76 -4.67 5.24
CA ASN A 5 -0.92 -5.67 6.29
C ASN A 5 -2.39 -5.91 6.64
N ASP A 6 -2.75 -7.17 6.87
CA ASP A 6 -4.13 -7.65 6.97
C ASP A 6 -4.82 -7.42 8.33
N TYR A 7 -4.45 -6.37 9.08
CA TYR A 7 -4.94 -6.18 10.45
C TYR A 7 -5.57 -4.80 10.68
N PRO A 8 -6.89 -4.69 10.95
CA PRO A 8 -7.94 -5.72 11.05
C PRO A 8 -8.68 -6.03 9.74
N VAL A 9 -8.22 -5.47 8.61
CA VAL A 9 -8.86 -5.59 7.29
C VAL A 9 -7.90 -6.29 6.35
N HIS A 10 -8.38 -7.29 5.59
CA HIS A 10 -7.60 -7.90 4.52
C HIS A 10 -7.36 -6.87 3.41
N TYR A 11 -6.08 -6.57 3.15
CA TYR A 11 -5.66 -5.62 2.14
C TYR A 11 -5.47 -6.32 0.80
N THR A 12 -6.24 -5.91 -0.21
CA THR A 12 -6.09 -6.44 -1.56
C THR A 12 -5.09 -5.60 -2.37
N PRO A 13 -4.53 -6.13 -3.47
CA PRO A 13 -3.65 -5.37 -4.37
C PRO A 13 -4.28 -4.06 -4.85
N GLU A 14 -5.59 -4.04 -5.09
CA GLU A 14 -6.35 -2.87 -5.52
C GLU A 14 -6.36 -1.78 -4.45
N MET A 15 -6.49 -2.17 -3.18
CA MET A 15 -6.48 -1.23 -2.06
C MET A 15 -5.11 -0.57 -1.88
N VAL A 16 -4.03 -1.33 -2.06
CA VAL A 16 -2.66 -0.79 -2.05
C VAL A 16 -2.43 0.15 -3.24
N ARG A 17 -2.94 -0.19 -4.44
CA ARG A 17 -2.89 0.71 -5.60
C ARG A 17 -3.68 2.01 -5.37
N ALA A 18 -4.84 1.93 -4.74
CA ALA A 18 -5.63 3.11 -4.39
C ALA A 18 -4.89 4.03 -3.40
N GLN A 19 -4.20 3.45 -2.41
CA GLN A 19 -3.33 4.21 -1.51
C GLN A 19 -2.19 4.91 -2.26
N LYS A 20 -1.53 4.23 -3.21
CA LYS A 20 -0.50 4.84 -4.06
C LYS A 20 -1.06 6.01 -4.86
N GLN A 21 -2.24 5.85 -5.46
CA GLN A 21 -2.91 6.92 -6.20
C GLN A 21 -3.22 8.13 -5.32
N ALA A 22 -3.74 7.89 -4.10
CA ALA A 22 -4.03 8.97 -3.16
C ALA A 22 -2.78 9.78 -2.77
N VAL A 23 -1.59 9.17 -2.74
CA VAL A 23 -0.31 9.87 -2.53
C VAL A 23 -0.03 10.83 -3.70
N TYR A 24 -0.21 10.38 -4.94
CA TYR A 24 -0.04 11.21 -6.12
C TYR A 24 -1.08 12.33 -6.21
N ASP A 25 -2.34 12.02 -5.87
CA ASP A 25 -3.44 12.99 -5.85
C ASP A 25 -3.20 14.09 -4.78
N ALA A 26 -2.50 13.74 -3.69
CA ALA A 26 -2.05 14.69 -2.67
C ALA A 26 -0.81 15.50 -3.08
N GLY A 27 -0.31 15.34 -4.31
CA GLY A 27 0.88 16.04 -4.82
C GLY A 27 2.21 15.52 -4.27
N LEU A 28 2.21 14.37 -3.60
CA LEU A 28 3.41 13.72 -3.10
C LEU A 28 3.94 12.73 -4.13
N THR A 29 5.27 12.59 -4.21
CA THR A 29 5.93 11.73 -5.20
C THR A 29 6.66 10.54 -4.60
N SER A 30 6.68 10.42 -3.27
CA SER A 30 7.38 9.36 -2.55
C SER A 30 6.51 8.74 -1.47
N TRP A 31 6.68 7.44 -1.28
CA TRP A 31 5.99 6.65 -0.25
C TRP A 31 6.85 5.44 0.14
N MET A 32 6.47 4.80 1.24
CA MET A 32 7.08 3.58 1.75
C MET A 32 5.95 2.66 2.23
N LEU A 33 6.00 1.39 1.83
CA LEU A 33 5.11 0.35 2.35
C LEU A 33 5.65 -0.15 3.68
N TRP A 34 4.74 -0.49 4.58
CA TRP A 34 5.08 -1.05 5.87
C TRP A 34 4.14 -2.21 6.20
N ASP A 35 4.75 -3.35 6.51
CA ASP A 35 4.10 -4.52 7.08
C ASP A 35 4.95 -5.04 8.25
N ALA A 36 4.31 -5.33 9.39
CA ALA A 36 4.96 -5.89 10.57
C ALA A 36 5.49 -7.32 10.32
N ALA A 37 4.85 -8.09 9.43
CA ALA A 37 5.34 -9.41 9.02
C ALA A 37 6.43 -9.34 7.94
N ASN A 38 6.75 -8.14 7.43
CA ASN A 38 7.67 -7.92 6.31
C ASN A 38 7.29 -8.71 5.05
N THR A 39 5.99 -8.96 4.87
CA THR A 39 5.41 -9.56 3.66
C THR A 39 4.76 -8.47 2.82
N TYR A 40 4.91 -8.56 1.50
CA TYR A 40 4.39 -7.54 0.60
C TYR A 40 3.68 -8.19 -0.57
N THR A 41 2.54 -7.63 -0.95
CA THR A 41 1.69 -8.08 -2.04
C THR A 41 2.34 -7.68 -3.38
N ARG A 42 2.93 -8.63 -4.10
CA ARG A 42 3.66 -8.32 -5.35
C ARG A 42 2.74 -7.75 -6.42
N GLU A 43 1.52 -8.27 -6.52
CA GLU A 43 0.50 -7.80 -7.45
C GLU A 43 0.13 -6.34 -7.19
N ALA A 44 0.40 -5.81 -6.00
CA ALA A 44 0.22 -4.40 -5.71
C ALA A 44 1.33 -3.53 -6.28
N LEU A 45 2.51 -4.09 -6.57
CA LEU A 45 3.72 -3.38 -6.98
C LEU A 45 3.95 -3.35 -8.51
N ASP A 46 3.30 -4.27 -9.23
CA ASP A 46 3.27 -4.34 -10.69
C ASP A 46 2.33 -3.30 -11.33
#